data_AF-A0A958Y4J4-F1
#
_entry.id   AF-A0A958Y4J4-F1
#
_cell.length_a   1.000
_cell.length_b   1.000
_cell.length_c   1.000
_cell.angle_alpha   90.00
_cell.angle_beta   90.00
_cell.angle_gamma   90.00
#
_symmetry.space_group_name_H-M   'P 1'
#
loop_
_entity.id
_entity.type
_entity.pdbx_description
1 polymer ?
#
loop_
_entity_poly.entity_id
_entity_poly.type
_entity_poly.pdbx_seq_one_letter_code
_entity_poly.pdbx_strand_id
1 'polypeptide(L)' 'MTLLSFVTKQTQLQEKFVKNTIDLLNEDCTIPFISRYRKERTGNLDEVQIADIVKFKEQFEALEKR' A
#
# COMPACT_ATOMS: atom_id res chain seq x y z
N MET A 1 -0.28 -5.80 16.21
CA MET A 1 -0.70 -4.72 15.29
C MET A 1 -0.68 -5.33 13.89
N THR A 2 -1.71 -5.18 13.05
CA THR A 2 -1.68 -5.77 11.70
C THR A 2 -0.99 -4.83 10.72
N LEU A 3 -0.38 -5.38 9.66
CA LEU A 3 0.22 -4.61 8.55
C LEU A 3 -0.77 -3.55 8.02
N LEU A 4 -2.01 -3.97 7.74
CA LEU A 4 -3.05 -3.09 7.21
C LEU A 4 -3.33 -1.91 8.16
N SER A 5 -3.48 -2.18 9.46
CA SER A 5 -3.73 -1.11 10.44
C SER A 5 -2.52 -0.19 10.61
N PHE A 6 -1.30 -0.73 10.53
CA PHE A 6 -0.06 0.06 10.56
C PHE A 6 0.03 1.02 9.38
N VAL A 7 -0.05 0.51 8.15
CA VAL A 7 0.08 1.33 6.94
C VAL A 7 -1.05 2.37 6.84
N THR A 8 -2.28 1.99 7.20
CA THR A 8 -3.42 2.93 7.24
C THR A 8 -3.17 4.08 8.19
N LYS A 9 -2.62 3.81 9.39
CA LYS A 9 -2.26 4.86 10.35
C LYS A 9 -1.13 5.77 9.86
N GLN A 10 -0.14 5.24 9.15
CA GLN A 10 0.99 6.05 8.67
C GLN A 10 0.62 6.92 7.47
N THR A 11 -0.18 6.37 6.55
CA THR A 11 -0.54 7.04 5.29
C THR A 11 -1.77 7.93 5.42
N GLN A 12 -2.60 7.74 6.45
CA GLN A 12 -3.90 8.40 6.63
C GLN A 12 -4.86 8.16 5.45
N LEU A 13 -4.63 7.10 4.66
CA LEU A 13 -5.47 6.70 3.55
C LEU A 13 -6.63 5.82 4.01
N GLN A 14 -7.67 5.67 3.18
CA GLN A 14 -8.77 4.78 3.49
C GLN A 14 -8.29 3.31 3.50
N GLU A 15 -8.60 2.59 4.58
CA GLU A 15 -8.17 1.20 4.79
C GLU A 15 -8.49 0.28 3.59
N LYS A 16 -9.69 0.45 2.99
CA LYS A 16 -10.10 -0.30 1.78
C LYS A 16 -9.08 -0.18 0.65
N PHE A 17 -8.58 1.03 0.40
CA PHE A 17 -7.65 1.32 -0.68
C PHE A 17 -6.22 0.90 -0.36
N VAL A 18 -5.81 1.03 0.90
CA VAL A 18 -4.55 0.48 1.39
C VAL A 18 -4.53 -1.04 1.23
N LYS A 19 -5.58 -1.73 1.67
CA LYS A 19 -5.72 -3.18 1.52
C LYS A 19 -5.61 -3.59 0.06
N ASN A 20 -6.39 -2.96 -0.82
CA ASN A 20 -6.37 -3.27 -2.25
C ASN A 20 -5.00 -3.03 -2.90
N THR A 21 -4.28 -2.00 -2.47
CA THR A 21 -2.93 -1.71 -2.95
C THR A 21 -1.94 -2.76 -2.46
N ILE A 22 -2.02 -3.17 -1.19
CA ILE A 22 -1.20 -4.26 -0.64
C ILE A 22 -1.47 -5.58 -1.39
N ASP A 23 -2.74 -5.90 -1.65
CA ASP A 23 -3.12 -7.09 -2.44
C ASP A 23 -2.47 -7.03 -3.83
N LEU A 24 -2.55 -5.89 -4.53
CA LEU A 24 -1.89 -5.70 -5.84
C LEU A 24 -0.36 -5.86 -5.78
N LEU A 25 0.28 -5.31 -4.75
CA LEU A 25 1.72 -5.43 -4.56
C LEU A 25 2.15 -6.88 -4.29
N ASN A 26 1.31 -7.66 -3.60
CA ASN A 26 1.54 -9.10 -3.39
C ASN A 26 1.28 -9.93 -4.67
N GLU A 27 0.53 -9.39 -5.63
CA GLU A 27 0.36 -9.92 -6.99
C GLU A 27 1.49 -9.45 -7.94
N ASP A 28 2.65 -9.05 -7.41
CA ASP A 28 3.82 -8.54 -8.16
C ASP A 28 3.54 -7.31 -9.05
N CYS A 29 2.46 -6.56 -8.78
CA CYS A 29 2.20 -5.32 -9.50
C CYS A 29 3.18 -4.21 -9.06
N THR A 30 3.65 -3.41 -10.02
CA THR A 30 4.57 -2.29 -9.75
C THR A 30 3.82 -0.98 -9.50
N ILE A 31 4.45 -0.04 -8.80
CA ILE A 31 3.93 1.32 -8.56
C ILE A 31 3.40 2.00 -9.85
N PRO A 32 4.18 2.11 -10.95
CA PRO A 32 3.70 2.75 -12.17
C PRO A 32 2.55 1.99 -12.84
N PHE A 33 2.47 0.66 -12.66
CA PHE A 33 1.35 -0.11 -13.16
C PHE A 33 0.07 0.16 -12.35
N ILE A 34 0.19 0.18 -11.02
CA ILE A 34 -0.94 0.41 -10.12
C ILE A 34 -1.50 1.83 -10.31
N SER A 35 -0.64 2.85 -10.33
CA SER A 35 -1.04 4.26 -10.45
C SER A 35 -1.71 4.57 -11.78
N ARG A 36 -1.39 3.83 -12.86
CA ARG A 36 -1.94 4.05 -14.20
C ARG A 36 -3.15 3.18 -14.50
N TYR A 37 -3.11 1.90 -14.14
CA TYR A 37 -4.07 0.90 -14.63
C TYR A 37 -5.00 0.34 -13.55
N ARG A 38 -4.77 0.63 -12.26
CA ARG A 38 -5.58 0.10 -11.14
C ARG A 38 -6.25 1.18 -10.30
N LYS A 39 -6.41 2.39 -10.85
CA LYS A 39 -6.99 3.56 -10.17
C LYS A 39 -8.34 3.27 -9.51
N GLU A 40 -9.25 2.58 -10.17
CA GLU A 40 -10.57 2.28 -9.58
C GLU A 40 -10.46 1.34 -8.37
N ARG A 41 -9.55 0.37 -8.43
CA ARG A 41 -9.30 -0.59 -7.33
C ARG A 41 -8.63 0.11 -6.13
N THR A 42 -7.78 1.11 -6.39
CA THR A 42 -7.07 1.85 -5.35
C THR A 42 -7.77 3.13 -4.91
N GLY A 43 -8.87 3.57 -5.53
CA GLY A 43 -9.49 4.85 -5.17
C GLY A 43 -8.75 6.08 -5.71
N ASN A 44 -8.10 5.94 -6.87
CA ASN A 44 -7.29 6.95 -7.55
C ASN A 44 -6.03 7.38 -6.79
N LEU A 45 -5.40 6.47 -6.04
CA LEU A 45 -4.10 6.77 -5.43
C LEU A 45 -3.05 7.09 -6.49
N ASP A 46 -2.27 8.14 -6.23
CA ASP A 46 -1.14 8.53 -7.06
C ASP A 46 0.15 7.75 -6.70
N GLU A 47 1.21 7.93 -7.50
CA GLU A 47 2.47 7.21 -7.31
C GLU A 47 3.13 7.51 -5.95
N VAL A 48 2.97 8.72 -5.40
CA VAL A 48 3.55 9.08 -4.10
C VAL A 48 2.82 8.32 -2.99
N GLN A 49 1.49 8.29 -3.04
CA GLN A 49 0.67 7.56 -2.08
C GLN A 49 0.94 6.05 -2.12
N ILE A 50 1.10 5.48 -3.32
CA ILE A 50 1.43 4.05 -3.48
C ILE A 50 2.86 3.77 -3.00
N ALA A 51 3.82 4.66 -3.27
CA ALA A 51 5.19 4.53 -2.76
C ALA A 51 5.25 4.58 -1.22
N ASP A 52 4.45 5.44 -0.59
CA ASP A 52 4.33 5.46 0.87
C ASP A 52 3.78 4.15 1.43
N ILE A 53 2.76 3.55 0.79
CA ILE A 53 2.24 2.23 1.17
C ILE A 53 3.36 1.17 1.12
N VAL A 54 4.17 1.15 0.05
CA VAL A 54 5.31 0.23 -0.10
C VAL A 54 6.33 0.43 1.02
N LYS A 55 6.75 1.68 1.23
CA LYS A 55 7.71 2.06 2.27
C LYS A 55 7.26 1.61 3.67
N PHE A 56 6.01 1.88 4.04
CA PHE A 56 5.50 1.49 5.36
C PHE A 56 5.26 -0.02 5.48
N LYS A 57 4.95 -0.72 4.39
CA LYS A 57 4.91 -2.18 4.35
C LYS A 57 6.29 -2.77 4.65
N GLU A 58 7.33 -2.31 3.96
CA GLU A 58 8.70 -2.77 4.18
C GLU A 58 9.19 -2.47 5.62
N GLN A 59 8.85 -1.28 6.15
CA GLN A 59 9.14 -0.94 7.54
C GLN A 59 8.47 -1.89 8.52
N PHE A 60 7.18 -2.21 8.32
CA PHE A 60 6.47 -3.16 9.18
C PHE A 60 7.11 -4.55 9.14
N GLU A 61 7.43 -5.07 7.95
CA GLU A 61 8.09 -6.37 7.80
C GLU A 61 9.49 -6.41 8.44
N ALA A 62 10.23 -5.30 8.38
CA ALA A 62 11.52 -5.17 9.05
C ALA A 62 11.39 -5.14 10.59
N LEU A 63 10.29 -4.59 11.11
CA LEU A 63 9.98 -4.59 12.54
C LEU A 63 9.53 -5.97 13.04
N GLU A 64 8.76 -6.73 12.26
CA GLU A 64 8.31 -8.08 12.64
C GLU A 64 9.41 -9.14 12.57
N LYS A 65 10.46 -8.92 11.78
CA LYS A 65 11.63 -9.82 11.71
C LYS A 65 12.62 -9.65 12.88
N ARG A 66 12.39 -8.69 13.77
CA ARG A 66 13.20 -8.44 14.98
C ARG A 66 12.57 -9.11 16.19
#